data_AF-A0A352Z5C9-F1
#
_entry.id   AF-A0A352Z5C9-F1
#
_cell.length_a   1.000
_cell.length_b   1.000
_cell.length_c   1.000
_cell.angle_alpha   90.00
_cell.angle_beta   90.00
_cell.angle_gamma   90.00
#
_symmetry.space_group_name_H-M   'P 1'
#
loop_
_entity.id
_entity.type
_entity.pdbx_description
1 polymer ?
#
loop_
_entity_poly.entity_id
_entity_poly.type
_entity_poly.pdbx_seq_one_letter_code
_entity_poly.pdbx_strand_id
1 'polypeptide(L)'
;MKGSESTELKVLPPLTKRQAECLTYLFDYFSERRYYPTQREITRQMNLKTNSAATFLEPLYRKGYLKKEPGRSRNINLTTSALEKLRLMGKIKKG
;
A
#
# COMPACT_ATOMS: atom_id res chain seq x y z
N MET A 1 -4.79 26.05 24.65
CA MET A 1 -4.66 26.24 23.19
C MET A 1 -4.23 24.93 22.57
N LYS A 2 -5.17 24.11 22.06
CA LYS A 2 -4.81 23.00 21.15
C LYS A 2 -5.11 23.52 19.76
N GLY A 3 -4.05 23.72 18.98
CA GLY A 3 -4.14 24.23 17.63
C GLY A 3 -5.18 23.45 16.84
N SER A 4 -6.03 24.19 16.16
CA SER A 4 -6.89 23.72 15.08
C SER A 4 -6.10 22.76 14.19
N GLU A 5 -6.42 21.46 14.22
CA GLU A 5 -6.17 20.62 13.06
C GLU A 5 -7.10 21.14 11.96
N SER A 6 -6.62 22.14 11.22
CA SER A 6 -7.20 22.51 9.95
C SER A 6 -7.19 21.25 9.12
N THR A 7 -8.37 20.67 8.87
CA THR A 7 -8.57 19.54 7.97
C THR A 7 -8.21 20.01 6.56
N GLU A 8 -6.92 20.10 6.28
CA GLU A 8 -6.41 20.38 4.95
C GLU A 8 -6.91 19.23 4.06
N LEU A 9 -7.67 19.57 3.03
CA LEU A 9 -8.21 18.60 2.09
C LEU A 9 -7.04 17.84 1.44
N LYS A 10 -6.71 16.69 2.00
CA LYS A 10 -5.59 15.88 1.53
C LYS A 10 -5.99 15.16 0.25
N VAL A 11 -5.53 15.67 -0.89
CA VAL A 11 -5.73 15.01 -2.18
C VAL A 11 -4.84 13.77 -2.25
N LEU A 12 -5.46 12.58 -2.24
CA LEU A 12 -4.73 11.31 -2.36
C LEU A 12 -4.27 11.07 -3.81
N PRO A 13 -2.98 10.79 -4.06
CA PRO A 13 -2.46 10.63 -5.42
C PRO A 13 -3.20 9.53 -6.21
N PRO A 14 -3.50 9.73 -7.50
CA PRO A 14 -4.22 8.74 -8.29
C PRO A 14 -3.41 7.44 -8.41
N LEU A 15 -4.10 6.30 -8.52
CA LEU A 15 -3.49 4.99 -8.75
C LEU A 15 -3.94 4.46 -10.11
N THR A 16 -3.02 3.81 -10.84
CA THR A 16 -3.45 2.99 -11.97
C THR A 16 -4.18 1.74 -11.46
N LYS A 17 -4.97 1.08 -12.32
CA LYS A 17 -5.68 -0.16 -11.96
C LYS A 17 -4.74 -1.20 -11.35
N ARG A 18 -3.57 -1.43 -11.98
CA ARG A 18 -2.57 -2.38 -11.49
C ARG A 18 -1.91 -1.96 -10.17
N GLN A 19 -1.70 -0.67 -9.94
CA GLN A 19 -1.18 -0.18 -8.65
C GLN A 19 -2.21 -0.36 -7.53
N ALA A 20 -3.50 -0.09 -7.82
CA ALA A 20 -4.60 -0.33 -6.90
C ALA A 20 -4.76 -1.83 -6.57
N GLU A 21 -4.62 -2.71 -7.57
CA GLU A 21 -4.57 -4.16 -7.39
C GLU A 21 -3.43 -4.57 -6.45
N CYS A 22 -2.20 -4.07 -6.69
CA CYS A 22 -1.06 -4.35 -5.82
C CYS A 22 -1.27 -3.84 -4.39
N LEU A 23 -1.77 -2.61 -4.22
CA LEU A 23 -2.04 -2.04 -2.90
C LEU A 23 -3.10 -2.85 -2.14
N THR A 24 -4.14 -3.32 -2.84
CA THR A 24 -5.19 -4.19 -2.28
C THR A 24 -4.59 -5.53 -1.84
N TYR A 25 -3.77 -6.16 -2.70
CA TYR A 25 -3.10 -7.41 -2.35
C TYR A 25 -2.22 -7.29 -1.10
N LEU A 26 -1.44 -6.21 -0.97
CA LEU A 26 -0.61 -5.98 0.22
C LEU A 26 -1.46 -5.89 1.49
N PHE A 27 -2.63 -5.24 1.40
CA PHE A 27 -3.57 -5.13 2.52
C PHE A 27 -4.20 -6.46 2.87
N ASP A 28 -4.73 -7.20 1.90
CA ASP A 28 -5.37 -8.50 2.12
C ASP A 28 -4.37 -9.50 2.71
N TYR A 29 -3.17 -9.55 2.15
CA TYR A 29 -2.11 -10.44 2.62
C TYR A 29 -1.74 -10.16 4.09
N PHE A 30 -1.60 -8.89 4.48
CA PHE A 30 -1.35 -8.52 5.88
C PHE A 30 -2.57 -8.80 6.79
N SER A 31 -3.77 -8.56 6.28
CA SER A 31 -5.03 -8.77 7.00
C SER A 31 -5.31 -10.24 7.29
N GLU A 32 -4.78 -11.15 6.47
CA GLU A 32 -4.88 -12.59 6.70
C GLU A 32 -3.73 -13.13 7.56
N ARG A 33 -2.50 -12.66 7.31
CA ARG A 33 -1.28 -13.33 7.81
C ARG A 33 -0.53 -12.58 8.90
N ARG A 34 -0.85 -11.30 9.13
CA ARG A 34 -0.16 -10.40 10.07
C ARG A 34 1.32 -10.14 9.73
N TYR A 35 1.70 -10.35 8.47
CA TYR A 35 3.00 -9.96 7.92
C TYR A 35 2.86 -9.63 6.43
N TYR A 36 3.83 -8.91 5.86
CA TYR A 36 3.80 -8.50 4.45
C TYR A 36 4.42 -9.53 3.50
N PRO A 37 3.98 -9.60 2.23
CA PRO A 37 4.51 -10.55 1.27
C PRO A 37 5.96 -10.20 0.88
N THR A 38 6.67 -11.23 0.44
CA THR A 38 7.99 -11.11 -0.21
C THR A 38 7.86 -10.56 -1.62
N GLN A 39 8.97 -10.09 -2.20
CA GLN A 39 8.98 -9.66 -3.60
C GLN A 39 8.54 -10.76 -4.57
N ARG A 40 8.93 -12.03 -4.33
CA ARG A 40 8.52 -13.18 -5.16
C ARG A 40 7.02 -13.45 -5.11
N GLU A 41 6.39 -13.25 -3.96
CA GLU A 41 4.94 -13.40 -3.82
C GLU A 41 4.20 -12.28 -4.55
N ILE A 42 4.71 -11.05 -4.44
CA ILE A 42 4.17 -9.90 -5.17
C ILE A 42 4.31 -10.10 -6.68
N THR A 43 5.48 -10.50 -7.18
CA THR A 43 5.68 -10.71 -8.63
C THR A 43 4.77 -11.82 -9.16
N ARG A 44 4.63 -12.92 -8.41
CA ARG A 44 3.71 -14.01 -8.75
C ARG A 44 2.26 -13.52 -8.80
N GLN A 45 1.81 -12.81 -7.77
CA GLN A 45 0.44 -12.28 -7.72
C GLN A 45 0.17 -11.29 -8.86
N MET A 46 1.14 -10.44 -9.18
CA MET A 46 1.01 -9.41 -10.20
C MET A 46 1.34 -9.91 -11.62
N ASN A 47 1.58 -11.20 -11.79
CA ASN A 47 1.95 -11.84 -13.05
C ASN A 47 3.14 -11.17 -13.76
N LEU A 48 4.19 -10.83 -13.00
CA LEU A 48 5.44 -10.32 -13.55
C LEU A 48 6.36 -11.46 -13.97
N LYS A 49 7.00 -11.29 -15.13
CA LYS A 49 8.04 -12.21 -15.62
C LYS A 49 9.39 -12.04 -14.91
N THR A 50 9.51 -11.05 -14.03
CA THR A 50 10.75 -10.70 -13.32
C THR A 50 10.67 -11.09 -11.85
N ASN A 51 11.82 -11.17 -11.19
CA ASN A 51 11.91 -11.43 -9.74
C ASN A 51 11.79 -10.15 -8.89
N SER A 52 11.52 -8.99 -9.51
CA SER A 52 11.46 -7.69 -8.83
C SER A 52 10.06 -7.10 -8.92
N ALA A 53 9.49 -6.75 -7.76
CA ALA A 53 8.21 -6.07 -7.65
C ALA A 53 8.34 -4.53 -7.74
N ALA A 54 9.54 -4.00 -8.01
CA ALA A 54 9.83 -2.57 -8.00
C ALA A 54 8.90 -1.75 -8.89
N THR A 55 8.49 -2.28 -10.05
CA THR A 55 7.55 -1.62 -10.97
C THR A 55 6.22 -1.22 -10.32
N PHE A 56 5.77 -1.98 -9.31
CA PHE A 56 4.56 -1.65 -8.55
C PHE A 56 4.86 -0.96 -7.23
N LEU A 57 5.92 -1.37 -6.52
CA LEU A 57 6.25 -0.84 -5.20
C LEU A 57 6.78 0.59 -5.27
N GLU A 58 7.66 0.92 -6.21
CA GLU A 58 8.31 2.22 -6.28
C GLU A 58 7.33 3.38 -6.51
N PRO A 59 6.34 3.28 -7.43
CA PRO A 59 5.30 4.29 -7.53
C PRO A 59 4.45 4.43 -6.26
N LEU A 60 4.19 3.34 -5.54
CA LEU A 60 3.41 3.37 -4.30
C LEU A 60 4.20 4.02 -3.15
N TYR A 61 5.52 3.83 -3.08
CA TYR A 61 6.40 4.58 -2.17
C TYR A 61 6.39 6.07 -2.50
N ARG A 62 6.62 6.43 -3.77
CA ARG A 62 6.63 7.82 -4.23
C ARG A 62 5.32 8.56 -3.97
N LYS A 63 4.20 7.85 -4.05
CA LYS A 63 2.85 8.39 -3.76
C LYS A 63 2.50 8.40 -2.26
N GLY A 64 3.41 7.94 -1.40
CA GLY A 64 3.22 7.91 0.04
C GLY A 64 2.22 6.85 0.52
N TYR A 65 1.92 5.84 -0.29
CA TYR A 65 1.05 4.73 0.09
C TYR A 65 1.80 3.61 0.83
N LEU A 66 3.09 3.47 0.54
CA LEU A 66 3.97 2.55 1.24
C LEU A 66 5.11 3.31 1.93
N LYS A 67 5.67 2.69 2.96
CA LYS A 67 6.94 3.10 3.57
C LYS A 67 7.82 1.89 3.81
N LYS A 68 9.15 2.10 3.79
CA LYS A 68 10.13 1.06 4.12
C LYS A 68 10.36 1.06 5.64
N GLU A 69 10.39 -0.11 6.25
CA GLU A 69 10.81 -0.34 7.64
C GLU A 69 12.25 -0.90 7.65
N PRO A 70 13.28 -0.08 7.95
CA PRO A 70 14.67 -0.52 7.93
C PRO A 70 14.92 -1.73 8.84
N GLY A 71 15.85 -2.60 8.44
CA GLY A 71 16.28 -3.74 9.26
C GLY A 71 15.37 -4.96 9.25
N ARG A 72 14.37 -5.03 8.36
CA ARG A 72 13.48 -6.21 8.21
C ARG A 72 13.49 -6.78 6.79
N SER A 73 13.42 -8.11 6.67
CA SER A 73 13.32 -8.81 5.37
C SER A 73 11.99 -8.53 4.65
N ARG A 74 10.93 -8.25 5.41
CA ARG A 74 9.60 -7.82 4.94
C ARG A 74 9.37 -6.38 5.40
N ASN A 75 10.08 -5.45 4.78
CA ASN A 75 10.11 -4.05 5.17
C ASN A 75 9.02 -3.18 4.55
N ILE A 76 8.00 -3.75 3.93
CA ILE A 76 6.93 -2.96 3.31
C ILE A 76 5.87 -2.68 4.38
N ASN A 77 5.43 -1.44 4.56
CA ASN A 77 4.30 -1.12 5.43
C ASN A 77 3.32 -0.18 4.72
N LEU A 78 2.02 -0.44 4.87
CA LEU A 78 0.96 0.48 4.45
C LEU A 78 0.97 1.73 5.33
N THR A 79 0.80 2.89 4.72
CA THR A 79 0.63 4.17 5.42
C THR A 79 -0.86 4.46 5.68
N THR A 80 -1.13 5.51 6.47
CA THR A 80 -2.49 6.02 6.66
C THR A 80 -3.16 6.39 5.33
N SER A 81 -2.40 7.00 4.41
CA SER A 81 -2.90 7.34 3.06
C SER A 81 -3.35 6.10 2.29
N ALA A 82 -2.68 4.96 2.45
CA ALA A 82 -3.07 3.72 1.80
C ALA A 82 -4.37 3.17 2.36
N LEU A 83 -4.52 3.15 3.69
CA LEU A 83 -5.76 2.70 4.33
C LEU A 83 -6.95 3.58 3.94
N GLU A 84 -6.75 4.89 3.88
CA GLU A 84 -7.76 5.84 3.41
C GLU A 84 -8.12 5.59 1.93
N LYS A 85 -7.11 5.41 1.07
CA LYS A 85 -7.34 5.09 -0.35
C LYS A 85 -8.12 3.79 -0.54
N LEU A 86 -7.78 2.74 0.20
CA LEU A 86 -8.45 1.45 0.15
C LEU A 86 -9.89 1.53 0.65
N ARG A 87 -10.17 2.35 1.67
CA ARG A 87 -11.55 2.66 2.11
C ARG A 87 -12.35 3.34 1.01
N LEU A 88 -11.79 4.39 0.38
CA LEU A 88 -12.46 5.09 -0.73
C LEU A 88 -12.71 4.19 -1.95
N MET A 89 -11.86 3.18 -2.16
CA MET A 89 -12.05 2.15 -3.19
C MET A 89 -13.06 1.05 -2.79
N GLY A 90 -13.64 1.10 -1.59
CA GLY A 90 -14.56 0.07 -1.09
C GLY A 90 -13.90 -1.27 -0.75
N LYS A 91 -12.57 -1.30 -0.57
CA LYS A 91 -11.80 -2.52 -0.26
C LYS A 91 -11.74 -2.83 1.23
N ILE A 92 -11.96 -1.83 2.08
CA ILE A 92 -12.05 -2.00 3.53
C ILE A 92 -13.50 -1.76 3.92
N LYS A 93 -14.18 -2.80 4.39
CA LYS A 93 -15.50 -2.64 5.01
C LYS A 93 -15.31 -2.01 6.38
N LYS A 94 -16.10 -0.99 6.72
CA LYS A 94 -16.31 -0.66 8.13
C LYS A 94 -16.93 -1.91 8.77
N GLY A 95 -16.23 -2.46 9.75
CA GLY A 95 -16.89 -3.29 10.77
C GLY A 95 -17.87 -2.44 11.55
#